data_AF-A0A1B6ME59-F1
#
_entry.id   AF-A0A1B6ME59-F1
#
_cell.length_a   1.000
_cell.length_b   1.000
_cell.length_c   1.000
_cell.angle_alpha   90.00
_cell.angle_beta   90.00
_cell.angle_gamma   90.00
#
_symmetry.space_group_name_H-M   'P 1'
#
loop_
_entity.id
_entity.type
_entity.pdbx_description
1 polymer ?
#
loop_
_entity_poly.entity_id
_entity_poly.type
_entity_poly.pdbx_seq_one_letter_code
_entity_poly.pdbx_strand_id
1 'polypeptide(L)'
;SEAEVEGTLSVQPQANPVQGFDLYFLNLTVENNRRNPWFVEFWEDHFHCRYPNSSRTPHNQKYTQPCTTRERLTRDNTAFENQLQFVSDAVMAFAHAFKDMHRAVCKGRP
;
A
#
# COMPACT_ATOMS: atom_id res chain seq x y z
N SER A 1 28.28 4.20 -4.52
CA SER A 1 28.39 3.86 -3.08
C SER A 1 27.73 4.97 -2.26
N GLU A 2 27.28 4.71 -1.04
CA GLU A 2 26.68 5.75 -0.16
C GLU A 2 27.56 7.01 -0.01
N ALA A 3 28.88 6.88 -0.16
CA ALA A 3 29.85 7.98 -0.15
C ALA A 3 29.71 8.99 -1.31
N GLU A 4 29.08 8.62 -2.44
CA GLU A 4 28.90 9.54 -3.58
C GLU A 4 27.70 10.49 -3.40
N VAL A 5 26.83 10.21 -2.41
CA VAL A 5 25.60 10.96 -2.14
C VAL A 5 25.70 11.83 -0.89
N GLU A 6 26.77 11.67 -0.11
CA GLU A 6 27.04 12.43 1.11
C GLU A 6 27.21 13.92 0.78
N GLY A 7 26.33 14.76 1.34
CA GLY A 7 26.31 16.20 1.06
C GLY A 7 25.33 16.65 -0.05
N THR A 8 24.55 15.72 -0.63
CA THR A 8 23.50 16.09 -1.59
C THR A 8 22.33 16.78 -0.87
N LEU A 9 21.98 17.99 -1.32
CA LEU A 9 20.75 18.67 -0.91
C LEU A 9 19.61 18.25 -1.83
N SER A 10 18.53 17.70 -1.26
CA SER A 10 17.30 17.39 -1.99
C SER A 10 16.13 18.17 -1.39
N VAL A 11 15.19 18.58 -2.26
CA VAL A 11 13.95 19.23 -1.86
C VAL A 11 12.81 18.30 -2.19
N GLN A 12 11.95 18.04 -1.21
CA GLN A 12 10.77 17.20 -1.37
C GLN A 12 9.53 18.00 -0.95
N PRO A 13 8.39 17.81 -1.62
CA PRO A 13 7.12 18.36 -1.16
C PRO A 13 6.83 17.88 0.26
N GLN A 14 6.41 18.81 1.12
CA GLN A 14 5.96 18.45 2.47
C GLN A 14 4.65 17.66 2.36
N ALA A 15 4.63 16.45 2.91
CA ALA A 15 3.45 15.63 3.05
C ALA A 15 3.20 15.30 4.52
N ASN A 16 1.93 15.18 4.88
CA ASN A 16 1.47 14.79 6.21
C ASN A 16 1.06 13.31 6.21
N PRO A 17 1.20 12.61 7.35
CA PRO A 17 0.66 11.26 7.47
C PRO A 17 -0.86 11.23 7.20
N VAL A 18 -1.31 10.28 6.40
CA VAL A 18 -2.75 10.03 6.20
C VAL A 18 -3.28 9.32 7.44
N GLN A 19 -4.11 10.02 8.21
CA GLN A 19 -4.59 9.53 9.51
C GLN A 19 -5.30 8.17 9.37
N GLY A 20 -4.83 7.18 10.14
CA GLY A 20 -5.41 5.84 10.20
C GLY A 20 -5.04 4.91 9.04
N PHE A 21 -4.32 5.38 8.02
CA PHE A 21 -3.87 4.53 6.92
C PHE A 21 -2.91 3.44 7.41
N ASP A 22 -1.99 3.80 8.30
CA ASP A 22 -1.06 2.90 8.94
C ASP A 22 -1.77 1.79 9.72
N LEU A 23 -2.72 2.16 10.59
CA LEU A 23 -3.53 1.21 11.36
C LEU A 23 -4.33 0.28 10.44
N TYR A 24 -4.92 0.83 9.39
CA TYR A 24 -5.64 0.05 8.38
C TYR A 24 -4.70 -0.96 7.70
N PHE A 25 -3.56 -0.50 7.18
CA PHE A 25 -2.66 -1.31 6.39
C PHE A 25 -1.98 -2.40 7.22
N LEU A 26 -1.56 -2.08 8.45
CA LEU A 26 -0.92 -3.05 9.36
C LEU A 26 -1.90 -4.15 9.82
N ASN A 27 -3.22 -3.91 9.76
CA ASN A 27 -4.24 -4.91 10.08
C ASN A 27 -4.59 -5.80 8.87
N LEU A 28 -4.00 -5.56 7.69
CA LEU A 28 -4.22 -6.41 6.53
C LEU A 28 -3.46 -7.73 6.67
N THR A 29 -4.11 -8.79 6.19
CA THR A 29 -3.59 -10.15 6.13
C THR A 29 -3.97 -10.74 4.79
N VAL A 30 -3.28 -11.80 4.37
CA VAL A 30 -3.63 -12.47 3.11
C VAL A 30 -5.07 -12.99 3.13
N GLU A 31 -5.57 -13.41 4.30
CA GLU A 31 -6.93 -13.94 4.45
C GLU A 31 -8.02 -12.87 4.34
N ASN A 32 -7.77 -11.66 4.88
CA ASN A 32 -8.75 -10.58 4.94
C ASN A 32 -8.69 -9.62 3.73
N ASN A 33 -7.62 -9.66 2.92
CA ASN A 33 -7.41 -8.77 1.78
C ASN A 33 -7.49 -9.48 0.42
N ARG A 34 -8.63 -10.14 0.13
CA ARG A 34 -8.84 -10.84 -1.15
C ARG A 34 -9.04 -9.92 -2.35
N ARG A 35 -9.26 -8.62 -2.12
CA ARG A 35 -9.52 -7.63 -3.17
C ARG A 35 -8.25 -7.26 -3.96
N ASN A 36 -7.10 -7.30 -3.31
CA ASN A 36 -5.83 -6.94 -3.93
C ASN A 36 -5.11 -8.21 -4.44
N PRO A 37 -5.05 -8.44 -5.77
CA PRO A 37 -4.47 -9.66 -6.33
C PRO A 37 -2.95 -9.77 -6.10
N TRP A 38 -2.27 -8.65 -5.86
CA TRP A 38 -0.82 -8.60 -5.64
C TRP A 38 -0.44 -8.76 -4.17
N PHE A 39 -1.42 -8.82 -3.25
CA PHE A 39 -1.13 -8.82 -1.81
C PHE A 39 -0.42 -10.10 -1.35
N VAL A 40 -0.70 -11.23 -2.00
CA VAL A 40 0.02 -12.49 -1.73
C VAL A 40 1.49 -12.35 -2.10
N GLU A 41 1.80 -11.80 -3.28
CA GLU A 41 3.18 -11.61 -3.73
C GLU A 41 3.93 -10.63 -2.83
N PHE A 42 3.29 -9.53 -2.43
CA PHE A 42 3.84 -8.61 -1.44
C PHE A 42 4.16 -9.32 -0.12
N TRP A 43 3.25 -10.15 0.39
CA TRP A 43 3.43 -10.85 1.66
C TRP A 43 4.60 -11.85 1.60
N GLU A 44 4.67 -12.61 0.51
CA GLU A 44 5.76 -13.55 0.24
C GLU A 44 7.11 -12.82 0.17
N ASP A 45 7.14 -11.66 -0.49
CA ASP A 45 8.36 -10.86 -0.61
C ASP A 45 8.79 -10.23 0.72
N HIS A 46 7.83 -9.68 1.47
CA HIS A 46 8.06 -9.00 2.73
C HIS A 46 8.56 -9.93 3.85
N PHE A 47 7.99 -11.14 3.96
CA PHE A 47 8.36 -12.11 4.97
C PHE A 47 9.34 -13.19 4.47
N HIS A 48 9.77 -13.09 3.22
CA HIS A 48 10.66 -14.05 2.55
C HIS A 48 10.20 -15.52 2.65
N CYS A 49 8.90 -15.73 2.53
CA CYS A 49 8.26 -17.04 2.63
C CYS A 49 7.30 -17.26 1.47
N ARG A 50 6.81 -18.50 1.31
CA ARG A 50 5.87 -18.90 0.28
C ARG A 50 4.52 -19.20 0.92
N TYR A 51 3.49 -18.48 0.50
CA TYR A 51 2.17 -18.60 1.10
C TYR A 51 1.52 -19.93 0.66
N PRO A 52 0.91 -20.70 1.58
CA PRO A 52 0.28 -21.98 1.23
C PRO A 52 -0.80 -21.79 0.14
N ASN A 53 -0.78 -22.65 -0.88
CA ASN A 53 -1.72 -22.61 -2.01
C ASN A 53 -1.65 -21.33 -2.88
N SER A 54 -0.57 -20.55 -2.80
CA SER A 54 -0.34 -19.44 -3.73
C SER A 54 0.05 -19.94 -5.12
N SER A 55 -0.46 -19.25 -6.15
CA SER A 55 -0.04 -19.46 -7.54
C SER A 55 1.46 -19.19 -7.70
N ARG A 56 2.16 -19.98 -8.52
CA ARG A 56 3.53 -19.65 -8.93
C ARG A 56 3.50 -18.47 -9.90
N THR A 57 4.22 -17.41 -9.56
CA THR A 57 4.45 -16.25 -10.43
C THR A 57 5.96 -16.08 -10.64
N PRO A 58 6.40 -15.33 -11.67
CA PRO A 58 7.82 -15.01 -11.84
C PRO A 58 8.46 -14.33 -10.63
N HIS A 59 7.66 -13.66 -9.79
CA HIS A 59 8.13 -12.84 -8.68
C HIS A 59 8.27 -13.61 -7.36
N ASN A 60 7.61 -14.78 -7.21
CA ASN A 60 7.67 -15.60 -6.00
C ASN A 60 8.47 -16.91 -6.12
N GLN A 61 9.20 -17.11 -7.22
CA GLN A 61 9.95 -18.36 -7.45
C GLN A 61 11.11 -18.56 -6.48
N LYS A 62 11.68 -17.47 -5.97
CA LYS A 62 12.81 -17.48 -5.02
C LYS A 62 12.45 -18.02 -3.64
N TYR A 63 11.17 -18.03 -3.28
CA TYR A 63 10.71 -18.44 -1.95
C TYR A 63 10.28 -19.91 -1.94
N THR A 64 10.95 -20.70 -1.10
CA THR A 64 10.72 -22.15 -0.96
C THR A 64 10.17 -22.52 0.42
N GLN A 65 10.46 -21.74 1.45
CA GLN A 65 10.00 -21.97 2.81
C GLN A 65 8.54 -21.56 2.96
N PRO A 66 7.64 -22.42 3.47
CA PRO A 66 6.24 -22.06 3.64
C PRO A 66 6.05 -21.01 4.73
N CYS A 67 5.15 -20.05 4.52
CA CYS A 67 4.75 -19.09 5.57
C CYS A 67 4.02 -19.82 6.71
N THR A 68 4.21 -19.35 7.93
CA THR A 68 3.62 -19.94 9.16
C THR A 68 2.21 -19.46 9.46
N THR A 69 1.71 -18.50 8.67
CA THR A 69 0.43 -17.76 8.82
C THR A 69 0.30 -16.94 10.10
N ARG A 70 1.38 -16.84 10.88
CA ARG A 70 1.48 -16.04 12.11
C ARG A 70 2.19 -14.70 11.89
N GLU A 71 2.75 -14.50 10.70
CA GLU A 71 3.41 -13.26 10.30
C GLU A 71 2.41 -12.10 10.41
N ARG A 72 2.86 -10.94 10.89
CA ARG A 72 2.05 -9.72 11.00
C ARG A 72 2.86 -8.52 10.53
N LEU A 73 2.21 -7.61 9.81
CA LEU A 73 2.77 -6.30 9.51
C LEU A 73 2.80 -5.50 10.80
N THR A 74 3.93 -4.86 11.06
CA THR A 74 4.18 -4.01 12.22
C THR A 74 4.86 -2.73 11.78
N ARG A 75 4.90 -1.72 12.65
CA ARG A 75 5.62 -0.47 12.35
C ARG A 75 7.12 -0.68 12.17
N ASP A 76 7.68 -1.73 12.77
CA ASP A 76 9.11 -2.01 12.74
C ASP A 76 9.55 -2.76 11.47
N ASN A 77 8.66 -3.54 10.86
CA ASN A 77 8.95 -4.28 9.63
C ASN A 77 8.38 -3.63 8.37
N THR A 78 7.45 -2.67 8.49
CA THR A 78 6.76 -2.05 7.36
C THR A 78 7.13 -0.58 7.22
N ALA A 79 7.84 -0.25 6.15
CA ALA A 79 8.08 1.13 5.75
C ALA A 79 6.90 1.66 4.92
N PHE A 80 6.41 2.84 5.28
CA PHE A 80 5.34 3.52 4.55
C PHE A 80 5.93 4.59 3.62
N GLU A 81 5.28 4.78 2.48
CA GLU A 81 5.60 5.89 1.57
C GLU A 81 5.23 7.23 2.24
N ASN A 82 6.17 8.16 2.27
CA ASN A 82 6.00 9.47 2.90
C ASN A 82 5.04 10.37 2.11
N GLN A 83 4.82 10.07 0.83
CA GLN A 83 3.99 10.84 -0.10
C GLN A 83 2.55 10.32 -0.25
N LEU A 84 2.08 9.45 0.65
CA LEU A 84 0.71 8.88 0.59
C LEU A 84 -0.40 9.93 0.62
N GLN A 85 -0.16 11.11 1.21
CA GLN A 85 -1.13 12.21 1.21
C GLN A 85 -1.53 12.59 -0.22
N PHE A 86 -0.58 12.70 -1.15
CA PHE A 86 -0.89 13.16 -2.51
C PHE A 86 -1.78 12.17 -3.26
N VAL A 87 -1.62 10.87 -2.99
CA VAL A 87 -2.49 9.82 -3.54
C VAL A 87 -3.91 9.97 -2.98
N SER A 88 -4.04 10.16 -1.67
CA SER A 88 -5.33 10.40 -1.01
C SER A 88 -6.01 11.67 -1.55
N ASP A 89 -5.27 12.77 -1.68
CA ASP A 89 -5.77 14.06 -2.16
C ASP A 89 -6.25 13.95 -3.62
N ALA A 90 -5.53 13.22 -4.47
CA ALA A 90 -5.95 12.98 -5.85
C ALA A 90 -7.29 12.23 -5.92
N VAL A 91 -7.46 11.15 -5.14
CA VAL A 91 -8.73 10.41 -5.07
C VAL A 91 -9.86 11.30 -4.56
N MET A 92 -9.59 12.10 -3.52
CA MET A 92 -10.58 13.04 -2.99
C MET A 92 -10.96 14.13 -3.99
N ALA A 93 -10.03 14.63 -4.79
CA ALA A 93 -10.32 15.60 -5.84
C ALA A 93 -11.32 15.05 -6.86
N PHE A 94 -11.15 13.80 -7.32
CA PHE A 94 -12.13 13.14 -8.18
C PHE A 94 -13.48 12.91 -7.48
N ALA A 95 -13.48 12.51 -6.20
CA ALA A 95 -14.71 12.35 -5.44
C ALA A 95 -15.51 13.65 -5.35
N HIS A 96 -14.84 14.79 -5.12
CA HIS A 96 -15.45 16.11 -5.15
C HIS A 96 -16.00 16.46 -6.54
N ALA A 97 -15.22 16.23 -7.60
CA ALA A 97 -15.67 16.47 -8.98
C ALA A 97 -16.92 15.66 -9.35
N PHE A 98 -16.96 14.37 -9.00
CA PHE A 98 -18.14 13.54 -9.24
C PHE A 98 -19.36 14.00 -8.45
N LYS A 99 -19.17 14.41 -7.19
CA LYS A 99 -20.24 14.96 -6.35
C LYS A 99 -20.83 16.24 -6.95
N ASP A 100 -19.99 17.12 -7.48
CA ASP A 100 -20.44 18.38 -8.08
C ASP A 100 -21.11 18.15 -9.45
N MET A 101 -20.59 17.24 -10.27
CA MET A 101 -21.25 16.79 -11.50
C MET A 101 -22.64 16.19 -11.20
N HIS A 102 -22.74 15.34 -10.18
CA HIS A 102 -24.00 14.72 -9.77
C HIS A 102 -25.03 15.77 -9.30
N ARG A 103 -24.58 16.81 -8.60
CA ARG A 103 -25.45 17.94 -8.21
C ARG A 103 -25.93 18.72 -9.43
N ALA A 104 -25.05 19.00 -10.39
CA ALA A 104 -25.40 19.78 -11.58
C ALA A 104 -26.34 19.03 -12.53
N VAL A 105 -26.09 17.73 -12.75
CA VAL A 105 -26.79 16.94 -13.77
C VAL A 105 -28.00 16.19 -13.19
N CYS A 106 -27.85 15.59 -12.01
CA CYS A 106 -28.89 14.76 -11.40
C CYS A 106 -29.70 15.49 -10.32
N LYS A 107 -29.44 16.80 -10.10
CA LYS A 107 -30.03 17.61 -9.02
C LYS A 107 -29.85 16.96 -7.64
N GLY A 108 -28.79 16.17 -7.46
CA GLY A 108 -28.52 15.45 -6.22
C GLY A 108 -29.46 14.27 -5.92
N ARG A 109 -30.28 13.83 -6.88
CA ARG A 109 -31.10 12.61 -6.73
C ARG A 109 -30.21 11.37 -6.89
N PRO A 110 -30.31 10.38 -5.99
CA PRO A 110 -29.51 9.15 -6.06
C PRO A 110 -29.82 8.32 -7.31
#